data_AF-A0A835ULW0-F1
#
_entry.id   AF-A0A835ULW0-F1
#
_cell.length_a   1.000
_cell.length_b   1.000
_cell.length_c   1.000
_cell.angle_alpha   90.00
_cell.angle_beta   90.00
_cell.angle_gamma   90.00
#
_symmetry.space_group_name_H-M   'P 1'
#
loop_
_entity.id
_entity.type
_entity.pdbx_description
1 polymer ?
#
loop_
_entity_poly.entity_id
_entity_poly.type
_entity_poly.pdbx_seq_one_letter_code
_entity_poly.pdbx_strand_id
1 'polypeptide(L)'
;MWITFKKKAPKAIKEIRKFAQKAMGTTDVRIDVKVNKQIWSRGIRSVPRRVRVRIARKRNEEEDAKEEFYSLVTVAEVPPEGLKGLGTKVIDDAD
;
A
#
# COMPACT_ATOMS: atom_id res chain seq x y z
N MET A 1 -18.36 2.86 -15.73
CA MET A 1 -18.37 4.16 -15.02
C MET A 1 -16.98 4.81 -15.15
N TRP A 2 -16.87 5.90 -15.91
CA TRP A 2 -15.59 6.60 -16.12
C TRP A 2 -15.12 7.26 -14.82
N ILE A 3 -13.83 7.09 -14.48
CA ILE A 3 -13.21 7.81 -13.37
C ILE A 3 -12.87 9.23 -13.84
N THR A 4 -13.40 10.24 -13.15
CA THR A 4 -12.98 11.63 -13.34
C THR A 4 -11.49 11.79 -13.05
N PHE A 5 -10.76 12.54 -13.88
CA PHE A 5 -9.31 12.73 -13.71
C PHE A 5 -8.91 13.27 -12.34
N LYS A 6 -9.74 14.14 -11.73
CA LYS A 6 -9.54 14.68 -10.38
C LYS A 6 -9.71 13.63 -9.26
N LYS A 7 -10.18 12.42 -9.56
CA LYS A 7 -10.42 11.35 -8.56
C LYS A 7 -9.46 10.17 -8.70
N LYS A 8 -8.50 10.21 -9.63
CA LYS A 8 -7.58 9.08 -9.89
C LYS A 8 -6.66 8.78 -8.70
N ALA A 9 -5.87 9.74 -8.23
CA ALA A 9 -4.97 9.50 -7.07
C ALA A 9 -5.72 9.13 -5.77
N PRO A 10 -6.80 9.82 -5.38
CA PRO A 10 -7.60 9.41 -4.22
C PRO A 10 -8.19 8.01 -4.36
N LYS A 11 -8.63 7.62 -5.56
CA LYS A 11 -9.18 6.29 -5.81
C LYS A 11 -8.09 5.21 -5.77
N ALA A 12 -6.89 5.49 -6.26
CA ALA A 12 -5.76 4.56 -6.17
C ALA A 12 -5.41 4.20 -4.72
N ILE A 13 -5.38 5.20 -3.82
CA ILE A 13 -5.13 4.96 -2.38
C ILE A 13 -6.24 4.11 -1.76
N LYS A 14 -7.51 4.37 -2.13
CA LYS A 14 -8.65 3.55 -1.68
C LYS A 14 -8.55 2.11 -2.16
N GLU A 15 -8.11 1.88 -3.40
CA GLU A 15 -7.91 0.53 -3.92
C GLU A 15 -6.74 -0.18 -3.24
N ILE A 16 -5.64 0.52 -2.93
CA ILE A 16 -4.52 -0.05 -2.17
C ILE A 16 -4.99 -0.46 -0.76
N ARG A 17 -5.78 0.37 -0.09
CA ARG A 17 -6.38 0.04 1.21
C ARG A 17 -7.25 -1.21 1.11
N LYS A 18 -8.14 -1.28 0.11
CA LYS A 18 -9.03 -2.43 -0.12
C LYS A 18 -8.22 -3.71 -0.43
N PHE A 19 -7.13 -3.59 -1.17
CA PHE A 19 -6.24 -4.70 -1.47
C PHE A 19 -5.56 -5.22 -0.20
N ALA A 20 -4.98 -4.34 0.62
CA ALA A 20 -4.34 -4.73 1.88
C ALA A 20 -5.34 -5.38 2.85
N GLN A 21 -6.54 -4.80 2.98
CA GLN A 21 -7.62 -5.37 3.80
C GLN A 21 -8.00 -6.79 3.35
N LYS A 22 -8.13 -7.02 2.04
CA LYS A 22 -8.48 -8.34 1.50
C LYS A 22 -7.34 -9.36 1.63
N ALA A 23 -6.10 -8.94 1.42
CA ALA A 23 -4.95 -9.83 1.44
C ALA A 23 -4.53 -10.25 2.85
N MET A 24 -4.59 -9.32 3.82
CA MET A 24 -4.14 -9.56 5.20
C MET A 24 -5.28 -9.89 6.18
N GLY A 25 -6.53 -9.63 5.79
CA GLY A 25 -7.70 -9.87 6.64
C GLY A 25 -7.86 -8.91 7.81
N THR A 26 -7.19 -7.75 7.80
CA THR A 26 -7.27 -6.73 8.86
C THR A 26 -8.11 -5.54 8.39
N THR A 27 -8.96 -5.00 9.26
CA THR A 27 -9.76 -3.79 8.95
C THR A 27 -8.93 -2.53 9.17
N ASP A 28 -8.08 -2.51 10.20
CA ASP A 28 -7.09 -1.43 10.36
C ASP A 28 -5.94 -1.57 9.34
N VAL A 29 -5.88 -0.62 8.41
CA VAL A 29 -4.84 -0.50 7.38
C VAL A 29 -4.22 0.89 7.47
N ARG A 30 -2.93 0.93 7.80
CA ARG A 30 -2.13 2.14 7.92
C ARG A 30 -1.24 2.25 6.68
N ILE A 31 -1.42 3.32 5.92
CA ILE A 31 -0.62 3.58 4.71
C ILE A 31 0.45 4.61 5.08
N ASP A 32 1.71 4.26 4.85
CA ASP A 32 2.83 5.15 5.09
C ASP A 32 2.77 6.38 4.17
N VAL A 33 3.25 7.51 4.69
CA VAL A 33 3.32 8.80 3.99
C VAL A 33 4.18 8.67 2.73
N LYS A 34 5.20 7.79 2.72
CA LYS A 34 6.02 7.54 1.52
C LYS A 34 5.20 6.98 0.36
N VAL A 35 4.27 6.06 0.63
CA VAL A 35 3.37 5.48 -0.40
C VAL A 35 2.48 6.57 -0.97
N ASN A 36 1.93 7.42 -0.09
CA ASN A 36 1.14 8.56 -0.51
C ASN A 36 1.95 9.51 -1.41
N LYS A 37 3.15 9.93 -0.98
CA LYS A 37 4.03 10.80 -1.78
C LYS A 37 4.32 10.20 -3.16
N GLN A 38 4.59 8.90 -3.25
CA GLN A 38 4.85 8.24 -4.53
C GLN A 38 3.65 8.28 -5.48
N ILE A 39 2.44 8.02 -4.96
CA ILE A 39 1.19 8.08 -5.74
C ILE A 39 0.90 9.50 -6.23
N TRP A 40 1.14 10.49 -5.38
CA TRP A 40 0.87 11.90 -5.68
C TRP A 40 2.00 12.62 -6.41
N SER A 41 3.18 12.01 -6.55
CA SER A 41 4.39 12.61 -7.15
C SER A 41 4.18 13.16 -8.57
N ARG A 42 3.34 12.50 -9.37
CA ARG A 42 3.02 12.88 -10.76
C ARG A 42 1.70 13.67 -10.87
N GLY A 43 1.13 14.09 -9.73
CA GLY A 43 -0.13 14.81 -9.63
C GLY A 43 -1.38 13.92 -9.69
N ILE A 44 -2.54 14.55 -9.49
CA ILE A 44 -3.82 13.86 -9.26
C ILE A 44 -4.32 13.03 -10.44
N ARG A 45 -3.96 13.42 -11.67
CA ARG A 45 -4.40 12.79 -12.93
C ARG A 45 -3.48 11.63 -13.37
N SER A 46 -2.19 11.70 -13.02
CA SER A 46 -1.14 10.87 -13.61
C SER A 46 -0.57 9.87 -12.60
N VAL A 47 -1.42 9.03 -12.03
CA VAL A 47 -0.99 8.00 -11.06
C VAL A 47 -0.03 7.00 -11.73
N PRO A 48 1.08 6.59 -11.07
CA PRO A 48 1.93 5.50 -11.56
C PRO A 48 1.13 4.24 -11.87
N ARG A 49 1.42 3.59 -13.02
CA ARG A 49 0.68 2.39 -13.45
C ARG A 49 0.94 1.17 -12.57
N ARG A 50 2.13 1.10 -11.95
CA ARG A 50 2.57 0.02 -11.06
C ARG A 50 3.36 0.63 -9.92
N VAL A 51 3.04 0.22 -8.69
CA VAL A 51 3.78 0.55 -7.47
C VAL A 51 4.01 -0.76 -6.74
N ARG A 52 5.25 -0.99 -6.31
CA ARG A 52 5.56 -2.11 -5.41
C ARG A 52 5.41 -1.63 -3.98
N VAL A 53 4.58 -2.33 -3.24
CA VAL A 53 4.31 -2.06 -1.83
C VAL A 53 4.71 -3.28 -1.01
N ARG A 54 5.26 -3.03 0.16
CA ARG A 54 5.47 -4.04 1.20
C ARG A 54 4.31 -3.89 2.19
N ILE A 55 3.70 -5.02 2.55
CA ILE A 55 2.61 -5.06 3.52
C ILE A 55 3.11 -5.90 4.70
N ALA A 56 3.12 -5.31 5.89
CA ALA A 56 3.48 -5.99 7.12
C ALA A 56 2.26 -6.02 8.05
N ARG A 57 1.91 -7.21 8.57
CA ARG A 57 0.91 -7.34 9.62
C ARG A 57 1.61 -7.29 10.96
N LYS A 58 1.24 -6.33 11.80
CA LYS A 58 1.79 -6.15 13.15
C LYS A 58 0.68 -6.26 14.18
N ARG A 59 1.03 -6.71 15.38
CA ARG A 59 0.13 -6.71 16.53
C ARG A 59 -0.05 -5.28 17.03
N ASN A 60 -1.27 -4.92 17.39
CA ASN A 60 -1.53 -3.65 18.06
C ASN A 60 -1.29 -3.83 19.57
N GLU A 61 -0.54 -2.91 20.17
CA GLU A 61 -0.18 -2.92 21.60
C GLU A 61 -1.09 -2.01 22.44
N GLU A 62 -1.99 -1.27 21.79
CA GLU A 62 -2.91 -0.34 22.44
C GLU A 62 -4.07 -1.12 23.09
N GLU A 63 -4.24 -0.97 24.41
CA GLU A 63 -5.15 -1.77 25.25
C GLU A 63 -6.65 -1.58 24.86
N ASP A 64 -7.01 -0.44 24.27
CA ASP A 64 -8.36 -0.10 23.81
C ASP A 64 -8.61 -0.38 22.32
N ALA A 65 -7.69 -1.08 21.64
CA ALA A 65 -7.83 -1.33 20.22
C ALA A 65 -8.96 -2.33 19.91
N LYS A 66 -9.90 -1.93 19.06
CA LYS A 66 -10.96 -2.82 18.54
C LYS A 66 -10.43 -4.02 17.75
N GLU A 67 -9.20 -3.93 17.24
CA GLU A 67 -8.55 -4.99 16.48
C GLU A 67 -7.13 -5.26 17.00
N GLU A 68 -6.81 -6.54 17.18
CA GLU A 68 -5.51 -7.01 17.65
C GLU A 68 -4.39 -6.83 16.61
N PHE A 69 -4.72 -6.67 15.33
CA PHE A 69 -3.74 -6.59 14.26
C PHE A 69 -4.03 -5.42 13.32
N TYR A 70 -2.97 -4.74 12.90
CA TYR A 70 -3.04 -3.74 11.84
C TYR A 70 -2.09 -4.10 10.70
N SER A 71 -2.46 -3.71 9.48
CA SER A 71 -1.59 -3.83 8.31
C SER A 71 -0.92 -2.50 8.02
N LEU A 72 0.42 -2.49 8.05
CA LEU A 72 1.24 -1.36 7.63
C LEU A 72 1.68 -1.54 6.18
N VAL A 73 1.35 -0.56 5.33
CA VAL A 73 1.73 -0.53 3.91
C VAL A 73 2.85 0.47 3.70
N THR A 74 4.03 0.00 3.31
CA THR A 74 5.21 0.82 2.98
C THR A 74 5.58 0.68 1.51
N VAL A 75 6.39 1.64 1.01
CA VAL A 75 6.96 1.53 -0.34
C VAL A 75 8.05 0.47 -0.30
N ALA A 76 7.97 -0.51 -1.21
CA ALA A 76 9.06 -1.44 -1.40
C ALA A 76 10.09 -0.84 -2.37
N GLU A 77 11.37 -1.02 -2.06
CA GLU A 77 12.44 -0.60 -2.94
C GLU A 77 12.34 -1.35 -4.27
N VAL A 78 12.38 -0.59 -5.36
CA VAL A 78 12.34 -1.13 -6.71
C VAL A 78 13.79 -1.37 -7.12
N PRO A 79 14.19 -2.63 -7.43
CA PRO A 79 15.52 -2.90 -7.95
C PRO A 79 15.77 -2.10 -9.24
N PRO A 80 17.02 -1.69 -9.53
CA PRO A 80 17.36 -0.93 -10.72
C PRO A 80 17.01 -1.68 -12.03
N GLU A 81 16.88 -3.00 -11.98
CA GLU A 81 16.48 -3.89 -13.08
C GLU A 81 15.01 -3.71 -13.53
N GLY A 82 14.23 -2.89 -12.82
CA GLY A 82 12.87 -2.52 -13.17
C GLY A 82 11.80 -3.41 -12.53
N LEU A 83 10.57 -3.36 -13.06
CA LEU A 83 9.39 -4.02 -12.48
C LEU A 83 8.95 -5.29 -13.25
N LYS A 84 9.75 -5.73 -14.21
CA LYS A 84 9.38 -6.83 -15.14
C LYS A 84 9.90 -8.15 -14.58
N GLY A 85 9.05 -9.19 -14.54
CA GLY A 85 9.42 -10.53 -14.03
C GLY A 85 9.45 -10.68 -12.50
N LEU A 86 9.11 -9.62 -11.78
CA LEU A 86 9.22 -9.55 -10.34
C LEU A 86 7.91 -9.97 -9.65
N GLY A 87 7.85 -11.22 -9.19
CA GLY A 87 6.72 -11.81 -8.47
C GLY A 87 6.53 -11.28 -7.04
N THR A 88 5.52 -11.82 -6.35
CA THR A 88 5.33 -11.63 -4.91
C THR A 88 6.41 -12.39 -4.16
N LYS A 89 7.20 -11.70 -3.34
CA LYS A 89 8.17 -12.30 -2.44
C LYS A 89 7.70 -12.10 -1.00
N VAL A 90 7.71 -13.16 -0.21
CA VAL A 90 7.61 -13.05 1.24
C VAL A 90 8.93 -12.46 1.72
N ILE A 91 8.87 -11.44 2.57
CA ILE A 91 10.03 -10.79 3.15
C ILE A 91 10.04 -11.19 4.61
N ASP A 92 11.10 -11.85 5.05
CA ASP A 92 11.35 -12.08 6.45
C ASP A 92 12.02 -10.82 7.03
N ASP A 93 11.48 -10.30 8.14
CA ASP A 93 12.06 -9.18 8.90
C ASP A 93 13.24 -9.63 9.79
N ALA A 94 13.86 -10.78 9.46
CA ALA A 94 14.99 -11.38 10.16
C ALA A 94 16.28 -11.15 9.35
N ASP A 95 16.67 -9.90 9.16
CA ASP A 95 18.04 -9.44 8.86
C ASP A 95 18.10 -7.90 8.93
#